data_AF-A0A2M7JJP7-F1
#
_entry.id   AF-A0A2M7JJP7-F1
#
_cell.length_a   1.000
_cell.length_b   1.000
_cell.length_c   1.000
_cell.angle_alpha   90.00
_cell.angle_beta   90.00
_cell.angle_gamma   90.00
#
_symmetry.space_group_name_H-M   'P 1'
#
loop_
_entity.id
_entity.type
_entity.pdbx_description
1 polymer ?
#
loop_
_entity_poly.entity_id
_entity_poly.type
_entity_poly.pdbx_seq_one_letter_code
_entity_poly.pdbx_strand_id
1 'polypeptide(L)'
;MKRVVLVCICLLCGCFPTFNCLAAGPLGVSPGGGSGDAVVGTAFPTFSWSAVEEAVGYRLEIFKEVEGALSHEEMSEKGELVIGVEIPAPALSWTPSGTEALKTGESYIWYVKALDSEGKGNWSFGNRFRMDAAVALNGMEEAVREKVTEYAKTDTEFREAIRQIIEQSSSLTDGGTSAAGDGDLPAAGRLGGMEGTSVTSYGLDAGTTGSANTFIGRAAGYYNTGYYNTFLGDLAGYSNTTGNYNTFLGDSAGYFNTTGNFNTFLGDSAGYSNTTGNNNNFLGDYAGYYNTTGNYNTFLGDFAGISNTTGNSNTFLGHYAGYSNTTGHYNTFLGDYAGVSNTTGNYNTFLGDYAGYSNTTGYRNVFLGYQAGYNETGSDRLYIHNSDSTSPLIYGDFNGRTIQINGSLNIADASAASDISFKRDIKPLEGSLEKVTSLKGVSFAWRTDQYPEKGFRDGRQIGLIAQDVEKVLPELVKTDKDGKKSLSYDKLTAVLVEAVKAQQKEIAAQEARLEKQAAEIAEFKRLFQKVISKDI
;
A
#
# COMPACT_ATOMS: atom_id res chain seq x y z
N MET A 1 -51.61 -16.49 -71.98
CA MET A 1 -50.94 -17.35 -72.99
C MET A 1 -49.54 -17.67 -72.48
N LYS A 2 -49.03 -18.90 -72.74
CA LYS A 2 -47.61 -19.36 -72.80
C LYS A 2 -46.54 -18.31 -72.42
N ARG A 3 -45.63 -18.48 -71.45
CA ARG A 3 -45.18 -19.60 -70.58
C ARG A 3 -45.13 -19.08 -69.11
N VAL A 4 -45.26 -19.84 -68.02
CA VAL A 4 -45.58 -21.26 -67.76
C VAL A 4 -44.54 -22.30 -68.23
N VAL A 5 -43.64 -22.72 -67.33
CA VAL A 5 -43.10 -24.07 -67.02
C VAL A 5 -42.10 -23.88 -65.86
N LEU A 6 -42.48 -24.21 -64.62
CA LEU A 6 -42.11 -25.45 -63.88
C LEU A 6 -40.65 -25.38 -63.35
N VAL A 7 -40.34 -25.60 -62.06
CA VAL A 7 -40.95 -26.50 -61.06
C VAL A 7 -40.95 -25.88 -59.65
N CYS A 8 -42.10 -25.89 -58.97
CA CYS A 8 -42.13 -25.97 -57.50
C CYS A 8 -41.97 -27.44 -57.10
N ILE A 9 -41.03 -27.78 -56.22
CA ILE A 9 -40.98 -29.02 -55.40
C ILE A 9 -39.89 -28.84 -54.32
N CYS A 10 -40.01 -29.57 -53.21
CA CYS A 10 -39.14 -29.56 -52.02
C CYS A 10 -39.29 -28.37 -51.05
N LEU A 11 -40.40 -28.42 -50.31
CA LEU A 11 -40.40 -28.26 -48.86
C LEU A 11 -39.24 -29.06 -48.20
N LEU A 12 -38.83 -28.65 -47.00
CA LEU A 12 -38.15 -29.49 -46.01
C LEU A 12 -36.86 -30.21 -46.47
N CYS A 13 -35.79 -29.44 -46.72
CA CYS A 13 -34.42 -29.96 -46.59
C CYS A 13 -33.45 -28.83 -46.24
N GLY A 14 -32.49 -29.12 -45.36
CA GLY A 14 -31.39 -28.18 -45.05
C GLY A 14 -30.37 -28.17 -46.18
N CYS A 15 -30.33 -27.06 -46.93
CA CYS A 15 -29.16 -26.56 -47.67
C CYS A 15 -29.53 -25.20 -48.27
N PHE A 16 -29.15 -24.11 -47.59
CA PHE A 16 -28.98 -22.85 -48.32
C PHE A 16 -27.68 -22.95 -49.11
N PRO A 17 -27.66 -22.64 -50.42
CA PRO A 17 -26.41 -22.50 -51.13
C PRO A 17 -25.67 -21.30 -50.53
N THR A 18 -24.41 -21.50 -50.18
CA THR A 18 -23.51 -20.42 -49.79
C THR A 18 -23.40 -19.44 -50.95
N PHE A 19 -24.05 -18.28 -50.83
CA PHE A 19 -23.54 -17.09 -51.50
C PHE A 19 -22.11 -16.91 -51.01
N ASN A 20 -21.14 -17.04 -51.92
CA ASN A 20 -19.75 -16.66 -51.64
C ASN A 20 -19.71 -15.15 -51.47
N CYS A 21 -20.04 -14.69 -50.27
CA CYS A 21 -19.61 -13.39 -49.78
C CYS A 21 -18.08 -13.48 -49.71
N LEU A 22 -17.36 -12.72 -50.54
CA LEU A 22 -15.91 -12.61 -50.40
C LEU A 22 -15.63 -12.18 -48.96
N ALA A 23 -14.80 -12.94 -48.25
CA ALA A 23 -14.43 -12.59 -46.88
C ALA A 23 -13.76 -11.21 -46.90
N ALA A 24 -14.42 -10.20 -46.32
CA ALA A 24 -13.84 -8.86 -46.24
C ALA A 24 -12.50 -8.92 -45.47
N GLY A 25 -11.59 -8.02 -45.81
CA GLY A 25 -10.33 -7.86 -45.08
C GLY A 25 -10.53 -7.37 -43.63
N PRO A 26 -9.44 -7.03 -42.94
CA PRO A 26 -9.50 -6.50 -41.57
C PRO A 26 -10.50 -5.34 -41.45
N LEU A 27 -11.25 -5.27 -40.35
CA LEU A 27 -12.12 -4.13 -40.09
C LEU A 27 -11.26 -2.95 -39.62
N GLY A 28 -11.27 -1.86 -40.38
CA GLY A 28 -10.71 -0.58 -39.93
C GLY A 28 -11.53 -0.03 -38.75
N VAL A 29 -10.84 0.46 -37.73
CA VAL A 29 -11.43 0.94 -36.46
C VAL A 29 -11.30 2.46 -36.33
N SER A 30 -10.19 3.04 -36.79
CA SER A 30 -9.93 4.49 -36.74
C SER A 30 -8.80 4.87 -37.72
N PRO A 31 -8.73 6.11 -38.24
CA PRO A 31 -9.77 7.14 -38.22
C PRO A 31 -10.85 6.86 -39.25
N GLY A 32 -12.07 7.34 -39.00
CA GLY A 32 -13.15 7.24 -39.98
C GLY A 32 -13.93 5.94 -39.97
N GLY A 33 -14.97 5.95 -40.80
CA GLY A 33 -15.92 4.86 -40.99
C GLY A 33 -16.60 4.98 -42.36
N GLY A 34 -17.65 4.19 -42.58
CA GLY A 34 -18.31 4.11 -43.90
C GLY A 34 -18.99 5.40 -44.39
N SER A 35 -19.34 6.34 -43.49
CA SER A 35 -20.07 7.58 -43.84
C SER A 35 -19.18 8.74 -44.29
N GLY A 36 -17.93 8.81 -43.82
CA GLY A 36 -16.97 9.87 -44.15
C GLY A 36 -17.03 11.14 -43.30
N ASP A 37 -17.88 11.20 -42.28
CA ASP A 37 -18.05 12.38 -41.43
C ASP A 37 -16.93 12.60 -40.39
N ALA A 38 -15.97 11.68 -40.28
CA ALA A 38 -14.92 11.76 -39.27
C ALA A 38 -13.92 12.88 -39.57
N VAL A 39 -13.77 13.81 -38.63
CA VAL A 39 -12.82 14.93 -38.73
C VAL A 39 -11.60 14.66 -37.87
N VAL A 40 -10.41 14.77 -38.47
CA VAL A 40 -9.12 14.54 -37.82
C VAL A 40 -8.39 15.88 -37.64
N GLY A 41 -8.07 16.23 -36.39
CA GLY A 41 -7.41 17.49 -36.02
C GLY A 41 -5.87 17.45 -35.97
N THR A 42 -5.22 16.34 -36.35
CA THR A 42 -3.76 16.21 -36.35
C THR A 42 -3.24 15.85 -37.74
N ALA A 43 -2.07 16.37 -38.13
CA ALA A 43 -1.44 16.05 -39.43
C ALA A 43 -0.98 14.59 -39.58
N PHE A 44 -0.98 13.83 -38.47
CA PHE A 44 -0.48 12.45 -38.35
C PHE A 44 -1.51 11.59 -37.58
N PRO A 45 -2.64 11.21 -38.20
CA PRO A 45 -3.60 10.30 -37.58
C PRO A 45 -2.99 8.91 -37.34
N THR A 46 -3.38 8.27 -36.24
CA THR A 46 -3.10 6.85 -36.03
C THR A 46 -4.22 6.02 -36.63
N PHE A 47 -3.85 5.17 -37.59
CA PHE A 47 -4.71 4.18 -38.23
C PHE A 47 -4.71 2.90 -37.40
N SER A 48 -5.86 2.25 -37.21
CA SER A 48 -5.97 1.00 -36.44
C SER A 48 -7.04 0.06 -37.01
N TRP A 49 -6.83 -1.25 -36.87
CA TRP A 49 -7.69 -2.29 -37.46
C TRP A 49 -7.77 -3.56 -36.61
N SER A 50 -8.75 -4.42 -36.90
CA SER A 50 -8.92 -5.72 -36.24
C SER A 50 -7.82 -6.71 -36.59
N ALA A 51 -7.38 -7.53 -35.64
CA ALA A 51 -6.50 -8.65 -35.93
C ALA A 51 -7.14 -9.66 -36.90
N VAL A 52 -6.32 -10.25 -37.77
CA VAL A 52 -6.67 -11.41 -38.60
C VAL A 52 -5.77 -12.58 -38.20
N GLU A 53 -6.37 -13.75 -38.03
CA GLU A 53 -5.66 -14.98 -37.66
C GLU A 53 -4.67 -15.39 -38.77
N GLU A 54 -3.51 -15.93 -38.38
CA GLU A 54 -2.40 -16.32 -39.28
C GLU A 54 -1.75 -15.20 -40.14
N ALA A 55 -2.14 -13.93 -39.97
CA ALA A 55 -1.52 -12.81 -40.69
C ALA A 55 -0.05 -12.57 -40.26
N VAL A 56 0.87 -12.59 -41.23
CA VAL A 56 2.31 -12.31 -40.99
C VAL A 56 2.63 -10.81 -41.05
N GLY A 57 1.71 -10.02 -41.59
CA GLY A 57 1.78 -8.55 -41.64
C GLY A 57 0.51 -7.95 -42.21
N TYR A 58 0.50 -6.63 -42.37
CA TYR A 58 -0.59 -5.86 -42.94
C TYR A 58 -0.04 -4.88 -43.97
N ARG A 59 -0.84 -4.56 -44.98
CA ARG A 59 -0.58 -3.47 -45.91
C ARG A 59 -1.67 -2.42 -45.76
N LEU A 60 -1.28 -1.17 -45.59
CA LEU A 60 -2.18 -0.03 -45.42
C LEU A 60 -1.96 0.96 -46.56
N GLU A 61 -3.05 1.39 -47.20
CA GLU A 61 -3.04 2.34 -48.31
C GLU A 61 -4.06 3.45 -48.06
N ILE A 62 -3.62 4.71 -48.21
CA ILE A 62 -4.42 5.92 -48.03
C ILE A 62 -4.45 6.67 -49.36
N PHE A 63 -5.65 6.92 -49.86
CA PHE A 63 -5.90 7.66 -51.09
C PHE A 63 -6.60 8.98 -50.76
N LYS A 64 -6.48 9.99 -51.62
CA LYS A 64 -7.41 11.13 -51.58
C LYS A 64 -8.83 10.68 -51.89
N GLU A 65 -9.81 11.26 -51.22
CA GLU A 65 -11.21 10.94 -51.49
C GLU A 65 -11.61 11.35 -52.91
N VAL A 66 -12.31 10.44 -53.60
CA VAL A 66 -13.00 10.68 -54.87
C VAL A 66 -14.50 10.51 -54.61
N GLU A 67 -15.32 11.35 -55.24
CA GLU A 67 -16.77 11.40 -54.99
C GLU A 67 -17.46 10.06 -55.34
N GLY A 68 -17.91 9.34 -54.32
CA GLY A 68 -18.55 8.02 -54.44
C GLY A 68 -18.12 7.06 -53.33
N ALA A 69 -18.85 5.95 -53.15
CA ALA A 69 -18.43 4.85 -52.28
C ALA A 69 -17.68 3.81 -53.11
N LEU A 70 -16.38 4.03 -53.32
CA LEU A 70 -15.54 3.20 -54.20
C LEU A 70 -14.88 2.05 -53.44
N SER A 71 -14.72 0.92 -54.13
CA SER A 71 -13.92 -0.22 -53.68
C SER A 71 -12.41 0.07 -53.77
N HIS A 72 -11.56 -0.75 -53.12
CA HIS A 72 -10.10 -0.62 -53.24
C HIS A 72 -9.63 -0.77 -54.70
N GLU A 73 -10.26 -1.67 -55.45
CA GLU A 73 -9.97 -1.92 -56.87
C GLU A 73 -10.22 -0.65 -57.71
N GLU A 74 -11.34 0.03 -57.49
CA GLU A 74 -11.66 1.29 -58.18
C GLU A 74 -10.80 2.47 -57.71
N MET A 75 -10.45 2.53 -56.42
CA MET A 75 -9.53 3.55 -55.90
C MET A 75 -8.11 3.36 -56.42
N SER A 76 -7.68 2.12 -56.66
CA SER A 76 -6.38 1.82 -57.27
C SER A 76 -6.29 2.26 -58.74
N GLU A 77 -7.42 2.32 -59.45
CA GLU A 77 -7.48 2.80 -60.84
C GLU A 77 -7.70 4.31 -60.96
N LYS A 78 -8.46 4.92 -60.03
CA LYS A 78 -8.98 6.30 -60.17
C LYS A 78 -8.46 7.29 -59.12
N GLY A 79 -7.92 6.80 -58.00
CA GLY A 79 -7.50 7.61 -56.86
C GLY A 79 -6.03 8.03 -56.89
N GLU A 80 -5.71 9.14 -56.24
CA GLU A 80 -4.33 9.53 -55.93
C GLU A 80 -3.90 8.78 -54.66
N LEU A 81 -3.00 7.79 -54.78
CA LEU A 81 -2.39 7.11 -53.63
C LEU A 81 -1.41 8.09 -52.94
N VAL A 82 -1.64 8.33 -51.65
CA VAL A 82 -0.90 9.32 -50.84
C VAL A 82 0.12 8.64 -49.94
N ILE A 83 -0.26 7.50 -49.35
CA ILE A 83 0.59 6.67 -48.48
C ILE A 83 0.30 5.21 -48.80
N GLY A 84 1.35 4.40 -48.96
CA GLY A 84 1.25 2.94 -49.04
C GLY A 84 2.39 2.32 -48.23
N VAL A 85 2.06 1.55 -47.20
CA VAL A 85 3.03 1.03 -46.21
C VAL A 85 2.74 -0.42 -45.84
N GLU A 86 3.79 -1.20 -45.66
CA GLU A 86 3.72 -2.58 -45.14
C GLU A 86 4.22 -2.61 -43.69
N ILE A 87 3.43 -3.28 -42.85
CA ILE A 87 3.46 -3.16 -41.39
C ILE A 87 3.54 -4.59 -40.83
N PRO A 88 4.64 -4.97 -40.15
CA PRO A 88 4.82 -6.34 -39.67
C PRO A 88 3.86 -6.68 -38.52
N ALA A 89 3.39 -7.93 -38.47
CA ALA A 89 2.70 -8.44 -37.30
C ALA A 89 3.63 -8.42 -36.07
N PRO A 90 3.13 -8.19 -34.84
CA PRO A 90 1.72 -8.15 -34.44
C PRO A 90 1.11 -6.73 -34.40
N ALA A 91 1.67 -5.74 -35.12
CA ALA A 91 1.12 -4.38 -35.06
C ALA A 91 -0.28 -4.31 -35.70
N LEU A 92 -1.23 -3.74 -34.95
CA LEU A 92 -2.63 -3.50 -35.36
C LEU A 92 -2.96 -2.01 -35.51
N SER A 93 -1.93 -1.17 -35.46
CA SER A 93 -2.02 0.27 -35.70
C SER A 93 -0.72 0.82 -36.26
N TRP A 94 -0.81 1.96 -36.93
CA TRP A 94 0.32 2.68 -37.53
C TRP A 94 0.02 4.18 -37.63
N THR A 95 1.05 5.01 -37.50
CA THR A 95 0.96 6.47 -37.57
C THR A 95 1.99 6.98 -38.59
N PRO A 96 1.63 7.88 -39.52
CA PRO A 96 2.57 8.44 -40.48
C PRO A 96 3.75 9.14 -39.80
N SER A 97 4.94 9.02 -40.38
CA SER A 97 6.12 9.72 -39.91
C SER A 97 6.06 11.21 -40.26
N GLY A 98 6.94 12.03 -39.65
CA GLY A 98 6.97 13.49 -39.85
C GLY A 98 7.14 13.96 -41.30
N THR A 99 7.56 13.08 -42.21
CA THR A 99 7.71 13.33 -43.65
C THR A 99 6.50 12.90 -44.48
N GLU A 100 5.53 12.21 -43.89
CA GLU A 100 4.34 11.61 -44.53
C GLU A 100 3.05 12.31 -44.06
N ALA A 101 3.12 13.62 -43.82
CA ALA A 101 2.01 14.41 -43.31
C ALA A 101 0.84 14.47 -44.31
N LEU A 102 -0.37 14.14 -43.83
CA LEU A 102 -1.59 14.36 -44.60
C LEU A 102 -1.95 15.86 -44.60
N LYS A 103 -2.41 16.37 -45.73
CA LYS A 103 -2.69 17.81 -45.90
C LYS A 103 -4.00 18.18 -45.20
N THR A 104 -3.94 19.26 -44.43
CA THR A 104 -5.14 19.85 -43.82
C THR A 104 -6.08 20.42 -44.88
N GLY A 105 -7.39 20.26 -44.67
CA GLY A 105 -8.43 20.64 -45.62
C GLY A 105 -8.73 19.63 -46.74
N GLU A 106 -7.94 18.57 -46.90
CA GLU A 106 -8.22 17.46 -47.83
C GLU A 106 -8.99 16.31 -47.12
N SER A 107 -9.82 15.59 -47.88
CA SER A 107 -10.46 14.33 -47.46
C SER A 107 -9.71 13.12 -48.01
N TYR A 108 -9.73 12.02 -47.27
CA TYR A 108 -9.03 10.79 -47.58
C TYR A 108 -9.89 9.55 -47.33
N ILE A 109 -9.59 8.48 -48.05
CA ILE A 109 -10.13 7.15 -47.85
C ILE A 109 -8.98 6.16 -47.69
N TRP A 110 -9.06 5.27 -46.71
CA TRP A 110 -7.99 4.31 -46.44
C TRP A 110 -8.50 2.87 -46.35
N TYR A 111 -7.59 1.96 -46.69
CA TYR A 111 -7.80 0.53 -46.77
C TYR A 111 -6.67 -0.20 -46.05
N VAL A 112 -6.98 -1.36 -45.48
CA VAL A 112 -5.99 -2.27 -44.91
C VAL A 112 -6.24 -3.70 -45.38
N LYS A 113 -5.17 -4.45 -45.59
CA LYS A 113 -5.20 -5.86 -45.99
C LYS A 113 -4.27 -6.66 -45.10
N ALA A 114 -4.77 -7.76 -44.56
CA ALA A 114 -3.91 -8.77 -43.93
C ALA A 114 -3.11 -9.49 -45.01
N LEU A 115 -1.85 -9.80 -44.70
CA LEU A 115 -0.95 -10.55 -45.56
C LEU A 115 -0.73 -11.94 -44.94
N ASP A 116 -1.02 -12.98 -45.71
CA ASP A 116 -0.61 -14.36 -45.42
C ASP A 116 0.88 -14.57 -45.76
N SER A 117 1.38 -15.79 -45.55
CA SER A 117 2.78 -16.16 -45.83
C SER A 117 3.17 -16.10 -47.33
N GLU A 118 2.22 -15.93 -48.24
CA GLU A 118 2.42 -15.68 -49.68
C GLU A 118 2.19 -14.21 -50.07
N GLY A 119 1.92 -13.31 -49.11
CA GLY A 119 1.62 -11.89 -49.35
C GLY A 119 0.20 -11.63 -49.89
N LYS A 120 -0.71 -12.61 -49.78
CA LYS A 120 -2.10 -12.53 -50.26
C LYS A 120 -3.06 -12.27 -49.11
N GLY A 121 -4.32 -11.98 -49.46
CA GLY A 121 -5.38 -11.59 -48.55
C GLY A 121 -6.36 -10.63 -49.19
N ASN A 122 -7.41 -10.26 -48.46
CA ASN A 122 -8.47 -9.37 -48.93
C ASN A 122 -8.36 -7.99 -48.28
N TRP A 123 -8.80 -6.95 -48.99
CA TRP A 123 -8.86 -5.58 -48.49
C TRP A 123 -10.07 -5.34 -47.60
N SER A 124 -9.92 -4.43 -46.66
CA SER A 124 -11.01 -3.87 -45.86
C SER A 124 -12.02 -3.12 -46.74
N PHE A 125 -13.17 -2.79 -46.18
CA PHE A 125 -13.95 -1.66 -46.70
C PHE A 125 -13.16 -0.35 -46.53
N GLY A 126 -13.42 0.62 -47.41
CA GLY A 126 -12.76 1.92 -47.37
C GLY A 126 -13.33 2.79 -46.26
N ASN A 127 -12.47 3.24 -45.35
CA ASN A 127 -12.84 4.11 -44.24
C ASN A 127 -12.48 5.56 -44.55
N ARG A 128 -13.43 6.48 -44.36
CA ARG A 128 -13.32 7.86 -44.81
C ARG A 128 -13.19 8.86 -43.67
N PHE A 129 -12.31 9.85 -43.86
CA PHE A 129 -12.06 10.93 -42.91
C PHE A 129 -11.59 12.21 -43.62
N ARG A 130 -11.76 13.36 -42.97
CA ARG A 130 -11.30 14.68 -43.43
C ARG A 130 -10.32 15.29 -42.46
N MET A 131 -9.24 15.89 -42.98
CA MET A 131 -8.27 16.61 -42.18
C MET A 131 -8.74 18.04 -41.92
N ASP A 132 -8.81 18.49 -40.67
CA ASP A 132 -9.27 19.84 -40.35
C ASP A 132 -8.17 20.89 -40.59
N ALA A 133 -8.55 22.02 -41.19
CA ALA A 133 -7.67 23.19 -41.36
C ALA A 133 -7.72 24.16 -40.16
N ALA A 134 -8.68 24.03 -39.25
CA ALA A 134 -8.91 24.96 -38.15
C ALA A 134 -7.78 25.03 -37.11
N VAL A 135 -6.91 24.00 -37.02
CA VAL A 135 -5.83 23.96 -36.01
C VAL A 135 -4.67 24.92 -36.32
N ALA A 136 -4.57 25.41 -37.58
CA ALA A 136 -3.57 26.42 -37.96
C ALA A 136 -3.88 27.85 -37.46
N LEU A 137 -5.07 28.11 -36.91
CA LEU A 137 -5.47 29.43 -36.41
C LEU A 137 -4.79 29.85 -35.10
N ASN A 138 -4.20 28.92 -34.35
CA ASN A 138 -3.54 29.20 -33.07
C ASN A 138 -2.12 29.81 -33.22
N GLY A 139 -1.72 30.29 -34.40
CA GLY A 139 -0.32 30.59 -34.71
C GLY A 139 -0.02 31.72 -35.71
N MET A 140 -0.85 32.76 -35.84
CA MET A 140 -0.50 33.95 -36.65
C MET A 140 -0.75 35.30 -35.95
N GLU A 141 -0.02 36.31 -36.41
CA GLU A 141 0.56 37.38 -35.58
C GLU A 141 -0.19 38.72 -35.60
N GLU A 142 0.32 39.65 -34.78
CA GLU A 142 -0.25 40.93 -34.33
C GLU A 142 -0.75 41.89 -35.43
N ALA A 143 -0.28 41.76 -36.68
CA ALA A 143 -0.59 42.64 -37.80
C ALA A 143 -2.08 42.69 -38.21
N VAL A 144 -2.88 41.66 -37.91
CA VAL A 144 -4.33 41.67 -38.19
C VAL A 144 -5.10 42.48 -37.13
N ARG A 145 -4.61 42.50 -35.89
CA ARG A 145 -5.24 43.20 -34.76
C ARG A 145 -5.32 44.71 -35.00
N GLU A 146 -4.29 45.28 -35.61
CA GLU A 146 -4.22 46.73 -35.89
C GLU A 146 -5.25 47.15 -36.96
N LYS A 147 -5.32 46.44 -38.10
CA LYS A 147 -6.29 46.73 -39.17
C LYS A 147 -7.75 46.56 -38.76
N VAL A 148 -8.07 45.55 -37.94
CA VAL A 148 -9.44 45.35 -37.43
C VAL A 148 -9.83 46.48 -36.47
N THR A 149 -8.89 47.01 -35.69
CA THR A 149 -9.12 48.13 -34.76
C THR A 149 -9.35 49.46 -35.47
N GLU A 150 -8.81 49.64 -36.68
CA GLU A 150 -9.08 50.79 -37.54
C GLU A 150 -10.49 50.70 -38.17
N TYR A 151 -10.84 49.55 -38.74
CA TYR A 151 -12.15 49.33 -39.40
C TYR A 151 -13.34 49.42 -38.44
N ALA A 152 -13.19 48.93 -37.19
CA ALA A 152 -14.24 48.93 -36.18
C ALA A 152 -14.68 50.32 -35.68
N LYS A 153 -14.00 51.41 -36.09
CA LYS A 153 -14.32 52.78 -35.65
C LYS A 153 -15.27 53.54 -36.58
N THR A 154 -15.41 53.13 -37.85
CA THR A 154 -16.09 53.93 -38.88
C THR A 154 -17.44 53.38 -39.35
N ASP A 155 -17.76 52.12 -39.06
CA ASP A 155 -19.01 51.49 -39.52
C ASP A 155 -20.04 51.40 -38.38
N THR A 156 -21.24 51.94 -38.61
CA THR A 156 -22.34 51.94 -37.64
C THR A 156 -23.13 50.63 -37.69
N GLU A 157 -23.29 50.01 -38.86
CA GLU A 157 -23.98 48.72 -39.00
C GLU A 157 -23.16 47.60 -38.34
N PHE A 158 -21.82 47.68 -38.43
CA PHE A 158 -20.93 46.78 -37.70
C PHE A 158 -21.05 46.90 -36.18
N ARG A 159 -21.34 48.09 -35.64
CA ARG A 159 -21.56 48.29 -34.18
C ARG A 159 -22.89 47.73 -33.72
N GLU A 160 -23.96 47.89 -34.51
CA GLU A 160 -25.25 47.27 -34.21
C GLU A 160 -25.20 45.74 -34.33
N ALA A 161 -24.47 45.21 -35.33
CA ALA A 161 -24.20 43.78 -35.46
C ALA A 161 -23.37 43.23 -34.28
N ILE A 162 -22.30 43.91 -33.87
CA ILE A 162 -21.53 43.55 -32.66
C ILE A 162 -22.40 43.63 -31.40
N ARG A 163 -23.31 44.61 -31.28
CA ARG A 163 -24.22 44.70 -30.13
C ARG A 163 -25.17 43.50 -30.07
N GLN A 164 -25.75 43.10 -31.20
CA GLN A 164 -26.58 41.88 -31.29
C GLN A 164 -25.77 40.60 -31.03
N ILE A 165 -24.52 40.52 -31.51
CA ILE A 165 -23.62 39.39 -31.24
C ILE A 165 -23.18 39.36 -29.78
N ILE A 166 -23.02 40.51 -29.11
CA ILE A 166 -22.72 40.56 -27.66
C ILE A 166 -23.95 40.16 -26.83
N GLU A 167 -25.17 40.60 -27.21
CA GLU A 167 -26.40 40.15 -26.56
C GLU A 167 -26.66 38.65 -26.80
N GLN A 168 -26.31 38.09 -27.96
CA GLN A 168 -26.38 36.65 -28.23
C GLN A 168 -25.22 35.84 -27.61
N SER A 169 -24.02 36.40 -27.45
CA SER A 169 -22.88 35.67 -26.85
C SER A 169 -22.87 35.73 -25.32
N SER A 170 -23.53 36.72 -24.72
CA SER A 170 -23.83 36.72 -23.28
C SER A 170 -24.76 35.58 -22.83
N SER A 171 -25.42 34.88 -23.77
CA SER A 171 -26.16 33.63 -23.50
C SER A 171 -25.39 32.35 -23.91
N LEU A 172 -24.13 32.48 -24.33
CA LEU A 172 -23.29 31.36 -24.82
C LEU A 172 -21.92 31.26 -24.14
N THR A 173 -21.58 32.12 -23.18
CA THR A 173 -20.40 31.95 -22.32
C THR A 173 -20.70 31.15 -21.07
N ASP A 174 -20.95 29.85 -21.23
CA ASP A 174 -20.46 28.87 -20.26
C ASP A 174 -20.03 27.58 -20.95
N GLY A 175 -18.85 27.07 -20.61
CA GLY A 175 -18.01 26.27 -21.51
C GLY A 175 -18.27 24.75 -21.51
N GLY A 176 -17.74 24.07 -22.54
CA GLY A 176 -17.62 22.60 -22.56
C GLY A 176 -17.91 21.96 -23.92
N THR A 177 -16.85 21.50 -24.60
CA THR A 177 -16.91 20.76 -25.87
C THR A 177 -17.46 19.34 -25.70
N SER A 178 -18.20 18.85 -26.69
CA SER A 178 -18.70 17.47 -26.78
C SER A 178 -17.79 16.56 -27.62
N ALA A 179 -17.78 15.27 -27.27
CA ALA A 179 -17.43 14.15 -28.16
C ALA A 179 -18.30 12.94 -27.73
N ALA A 180 -18.71 12.09 -28.67
CA ALA A 180 -19.94 11.28 -28.55
C ALA A 180 -19.76 9.78 -28.83
N GLY A 181 -20.80 9.01 -28.51
CA GLY A 181 -21.01 7.60 -28.89
C GLY A 181 -21.29 6.69 -27.68
N ASP A 182 -22.30 5.82 -27.67
CA ASP A 182 -23.43 5.63 -28.59
C ASP A 182 -24.58 4.91 -27.82
N GLY A 183 -25.84 5.11 -28.21
CA GLY A 183 -27.03 4.48 -27.59
C GLY A 183 -28.08 5.47 -27.05
N ASP A 184 -29.34 5.27 -27.46
CA ASP A 184 -30.50 6.08 -27.07
C ASP A 184 -30.71 6.16 -25.54
N LEU A 185 -30.58 7.36 -24.98
CA LEU A 185 -31.06 7.70 -23.63
C LEU A 185 -31.91 8.97 -23.66
N PRO A 186 -33.12 8.96 -23.05
CA PRO A 186 -34.03 10.09 -23.12
C PRO A 186 -33.60 11.24 -22.22
N ALA A 187 -33.27 12.38 -22.83
CA ALA A 187 -33.35 13.74 -22.25
C ALA A 187 -32.83 13.95 -20.81
N ALA A 188 -31.68 13.39 -20.45
CA ALA A 188 -30.85 13.82 -19.31
C ALA A 188 -29.40 13.33 -19.51
N GLY A 189 -28.35 14.12 -19.34
CA GLY A 189 -28.29 15.57 -19.13
C GLY A 189 -26.88 16.09 -19.46
N ARG A 190 -26.75 17.40 -19.72
CA ARG A 190 -25.44 18.08 -19.68
C ARG A 190 -24.86 17.89 -18.28
N LEU A 191 -23.53 17.88 -18.14
CA LEU A 191 -22.87 18.15 -16.86
C LEU A 191 -23.33 19.55 -16.41
N GLY A 192 -24.29 19.58 -15.49
CA GLY A 192 -24.97 20.79 -15.07
C GLY A 192 -24.17 21.46 -13.96
N GLY A 193 -23.24 22.34 -14.34
CA GLY A 193 -22.78 23.36 -13.42
C GLY A 193 -23.97 24.23 -13.01
N MET A 194 -24.28 24.30 -11.72
CA MET A 194 -25.26 25.26 -11.23
C MET A 194 -24.60 26.64 -11.09
N GLU A 195 -25.10 27.61 -11.85
CA GLU A 195 -24.64 29.01 -11.75
C GLU A 195 -24.66 29.48 -10.29
N GLY A 196 -23.52 29.98 -9.83
CA GLY A 196 -23.35 30.52 -8.47
C GLY A 196 -22.96 29.52 -7.37
N THR A 197 -22.86 28.20 -7.64
CA THR A 197 -22.44 27.22 -6.61
C THR A 197 -21.16 26.44 -6.92
N SER A 198 -20.66 26.44 -8.15
CA SER A 198 -19.47 25.64 -8.53
C SER A 198 -19.62 24.14 -8.21
N VAL A 199 -20.84 23.61 -8.24
CA VAL A 199 -21.13 22.18 -8.08
C VAL A 199 -21.16 21.50 -9.45
N THR A 200 -20.46 20.38 -9.59
CA THR A 200 -20.56 19.47 -10.74
C THR A 200 -21.34 18.24 -10.31
N SER A 201 -22.48 17.94 -10.94
CA SER A 201 -23.30 16.76 -10.58
C SER A 201 -23.72 15.95 -11.81
N TYR A 202 -23.64 14.61 -11.72
CA TYR A 202 -24.06 13.67 -12.76
C TYR A 202 -24.62 12.38 -12.16
N GLY A 203 -25.77 11.92 -12.67
CA GLY A 203 -26.48 10.74 -12.15
C GLY A 203 -27.85 11.10 -11.57
N LEU A 204 -28.77 10.13 -11.57
CA LEU A 204 -30.11 10.29 -11.00
C LEU A 204 -30.00 10.64 -9.51
N ASP A 205 -30.66 11.71 -9.07
CA ASP A 205 -30.65 12.19 -7.68
C ASP A 205 -29.25 12.55 -7.12
N ALA A 206 -28.25 12.82 -7.97
CA ALA A 206 -26.98 13.38 -7.49
C ALA A 206 -27.20 14.76 -6.82
N GLY A 207 -26.42 15.05 -5.78
CA GLY A 207 -26.55 16.27 -4.98
C GLY A 207 -26.46 17.56 -5.80
N THR A 208 -27.26 18.57 -5.44
CA THR A 208 -27.32 19.87 -6.14
C THR A 208 -27.06 21.06 -5.21
N THR A 209 -26.70 20.79 -3.95
CA THR A 209 -26.54 21.80 -2.89
C THR A 209 -25.15 21.79 -2.25
N GLY A 210 -24.83 22.88 -1.55
CA GLY A 210 -23.46 23.22 -1.14
C GLY A 210 -22.72 24.02 -2.22
N SER A 211 -21.38 24.07 -2.14
CA SER A 211 -20.54 24.71 -3.17
C SER A 211 -19.18 24.03 -3.32
N ALA A 212 -18.57 24.20 -4.50
CA ALA A 212 -17.28 23.59 -4.88
C ALA A 212 -17.25 22.05 -4.74
N ASN A 213 -18.37 21.38 -5.03
CA ASN A 213 -18.50 19.93 -4.92
C ASN A 213 -18.47 19.23 -6.30
N THR A 214 -18.09 17.96 -6.32
CA THR A 214 -18.21 17.08 -7.50
C THR A 214 -18.91 15.79 -7.12
N PHE A 215 -20.04 15.47 -7.76
CA PHE A 215 -20.85 14.28 -7.50
C PHE A 215 -21.12 13.51 -8.79
N ILE A 216 -20.75 12.24 -8.85
CA ILE A 216 -20.92 11.39 -10.03
C ILE A 216 -21.43 10.01 -9.61
N GLY A 217 -22.65 9.66 -9.98
CA GLY A 217 -23.30 8.40 -9.60
C GLY A 217 -24.73 8.63 -9.15
N ARG A 218 -25.54 7.56 -9.14
CA ARG A 218 -26.92 7.62 -8.66
C ARG A 218 -26.91 7.98 -7.16
N ALA A 219 -27.69 8.99 -6.79
CA ALA A 219 -27.85 9.49 -5.42
C ALA A 219 -26.54 9.90 -4.71
N ALA A 220 -25.44 10.12 -5.45
CA ALA A 220 -24.17 10.57 -4.90
C ALA A 220 -24.33 11.96 -4.26
N GLY A 221 -24.09 12.07 -2.96
CA GLY A 221 -24.25 13.32 -2.21
C GLY A 221 -25.68 13.85 -2.15
N TYR A 222 -26.73 13.02 -2.27
CA TYR A 222 -28.13 13.47 -2.35
C TYR A 222 -28.55 14.48 -1.27
N TYR A 223 -28.16 14.27 -0.01
CA TYR A 223 -28.47 15.20 1.10
C TYR A 223 -27.40 16.29 1.34
N ASN A 224 -26.37 16.39 0.49
CA ASN A 224 -25.23 17.27 0.70
C ASN A 224 -25.60 18.76 0.74
N THR A 225 -25.33 19.40 1.88
CA THR A 225 -25.31 20.87 2.03
C THR A 225 -23.90 21.42 2.34
N GLY A 226 -22.91 20.53 2.52
CA GLY A 226 -21.50 20.87 2.77
C GLY A 226 -20.71 21.26 1.53
N TYR A 227 -19.43 21.58 1.72
CA TYR A 227 -18.56 22.23 0.75
C TYR A 227 -17.27 21.41 0.47
N TYR A 228 -16.70 21.59 -0.73
CA TYR A 228 -15.43 20.99 -1.13
C TYR A 228 -15.39 19.44 -1.08
N ASN A 229 -16.51 18.79 -1.38
CA ASN A 229 -16.65 17.33 -1.38
C ASN A 229 -16.54 16.75 -2.80
N THR A 230 -15.90 15.59 -2.95
CA THR A 230 -15.84 14.82 -4.20
C THR A 230 -16.38 13.41 -3.97
N PHE A 231 -17.58 13.11 -4.46
CA PHE A 231 -18.20 11.78 -4.35
C PHE A 231 -18.39 11.14 -5.73
N LEU A 232 -17.83 9.96 -5.96
CA LEU A 232 -17.97 9.21 -7.21
C LEU A 232 -18.29 7.74 -6.92
N GLY A 233 -19.48 7.29 -7.33
CA GLY A 233 -20.03 5.98 -7.03
C GLY A 233 -21.53 6.04 -6.78
N ASP A 234 -22.22 4.91 -6.88
CA ASP A 234 -23.62 4.80 -6.48
C ASP A 234 -23.72 5.07 -4.96
N LEU A 235 -24.68 5.90 -4.53
CA LEU A 235 -24.93 6.27 -3.13
C LEU A 235 -23.72 6.84 -2.35
N ALA A 236 -22.62 7.20 -3.02
CA ALA A 236 -21.43 7.74 -2.38
C ALA A 236 -21.74 9.04 -1.61
N GLY A 237 -21.47 9.07 -0.31
CA GLY A 237 -21.80 10.20 0.57
C GLY A 237 -23.28 10.56 0.66
N TYR A 238 -24.20 9.63 0.37
CA TYR A 238 -25.66 9.85 0.30
C TYR A 238 -26.23 10.71 1.44
N SER A 239 -25.86 10.40 2.68
CA SER A 239 -26.39 11.04 3.90
C SER A 239 -25.64 12.32 4.32
N ASN A 240 -24.59 12.73 3.59
CA ASN A 240 -23.75 13.86 4.01
C ASN A 240 -24.62 15.11 4.14
N THR A 241 -24.61 15.77 5.30
CA THR A 241 -25.37 17.00 5.50
C THR A 241 -24.42 18.19 5.47
N THR A 242 -23.64 18.40 6.53
CA THR A 242 -22.73 19.55 6.66
C THR A 242 -21.26 19.14 6.73
N GLY A 243 -20.92 17.88 6.43
CA GLY A 243 -19.53 17.43 6.31
C GLY A 243 -18.83 18.04 5.09
N ASN A 244 -17.58 18.45 5.24
CA ASN A 244 -16.80 19.20 4.24
C ASN A 244 -15.43 18.54 3.96
N TYR A 245 -14.84 18.86 2.81
CA TYR A 245 -13.50 18.39 2.42
C TYR A 245 -13.37 16.87 2.38
N ASN A 246 -14.45 16.16 2.02
CA ASN A 246 -14.47 14.70 1.95
C ASN A 246 -14.28 14.22 0.51
N THR A 247 -13.54 13.12 0.31
CA THR A 247 -13.38 12.44 -0.98
C THR A 247 -13.85 11.00 -0.85
N PHE A 248 -14.97 10.64 -1.45
CA PHE A 248 -15.54 9.29 -1.42
C PHE A 248 -15.59 8.69 -2.83
N LEU A 249 -14.97 7.53 -3.04
CA LEU A 249 -14.89 6.87 -4.35
C LEU A 249 -15.15 5.37 -4.23
N GLY A 250 -16.32 4.94 -4.72
CA GLY A 250 -16.82 3.56 -4.62
C GLY A 250 -18.33 3.53 -4.40
N ASP A 251 -18.96 2.38 -4.66
CA ASP A 251 -20.36 2.17 -4.26
C ASP A 251 -20.48 2.37 -2.74
N SER A 252 -21.45 3.16 -2.33
CA SER A 252 -21.82 3.40 -0.94
C SER A 252 -20.68 3.88 -0.02
N ALA A 253 -19.58 4.37 -0.60
CA ALA A 253 -18.45 4.93 0.14
C ALA A 253 -18.91 6.14 0.98
N GLY A 254 -18.70 6.07 2.29
CA GLY A 254 -19.18 7.09 3.23
C GLY A 254 -20.70 7.30 3.28
N TYR A 255 -21.51 6.30 2.93
CA TYR A 255 -22.98 6.39 2.82
C TYR A 255 -23.66 7.14 3.97
N PHE A 256 -23.32 6.82 5.23
CA PHE A 256 -23.93 7.41 6.43
C PHE A 256 -23.21 8.65 6.97
N ASN A 257 -22.20 9.19 6.27
CA ASN A 257 -21.51 10.41 6.73
C ASN A 257 -22.56 11.51 6.88
N THR A 258 -22.54 12.27 7.97
CA THR A 258 -23.48 13.40 8.17
C THR A 258 -22.70 14.68 8.34
N THR A 259 -21.89 14.78 9.40
CA THR A 259 -21.10 15.96 9.73
C THR A 259 -19.61 15.70 9.79
N GLY A 260 -19.14 14.49 9.41
CA GLY A 260 -17.72 14.16 9.34
C GLY A 260 -16.99 14.94 8.24
N ASN A 261 -15.78 15.41 8.53
CA ASN A 261 -14.97 16.26 7.65
C ASN A 261 -13.58 15.66 7.39
N PHE A 262 -12.95 16.08 6.30
CA PHE A 262 -11.57 15.70 5.94
C PHE A 262 -11.37 14.19 5.82
N ASN A 263 -12.39 13.44 5.40
CA ASN A 263 -12.31 12.00 5.21
C ASN A 263 -12.03 11.64 3.75
N THR A 264 -11.14 10.68 3.52
CA THR A 264 -10.86 10.09 2.21
C THR A 264 -11.25 8.61 2.27
N PHE A 265 -12.30 8.20 1.57
CA PHE A 265 -12.76 6.82 1.48
C PHE A 265 -12.70 6.35 0.02
N LEU A 266 -11.95 5.29 -0.28
CA LEU A 266 -11.79 4.75 -1.63
C LEU A 266 -11.85 3.21 -1.60
N GLY A 267 -12.91 2.65 -2.17
CA GLY A 267 -13.27 1.23 -2.13
C GLY A 267 -14.81 1.07 -2.06
N ASP A 268 -15.35 -0.10 -2.43
CA ASP A 268 -16.76 -0.39 -2.13
C ASP A 268 -16.97 -0.33 -0.62
N SER A 269 -18.00 0.41 -0.23
CA SER A 269 -18.48 0.57 1.13
C SER A 269 -17.40 1.02 2.15
N ALA A 270 -16.31 1.64 1.67
CA ALA A 270 -15.27 2.20 2.51
C ALA A 270 -15.87 3.30 3.42
N GLY A 271 -15.70 3.15 4.73
CA GLY A 271 -16.29 4.05 5.73
C GLY A 271 -17.83 4.13 5.72
N TYR A 272 -18.53 3.14 5.19
CA TYR A 272 -20.01 3.12 5.01
C TYR A 272 -20.80 3.68 6.21
N SER A 273 -20.47 3.26 7.43
CA SER A 273 -21.18 3.64 8.67
C SER A 273 -20.68 4.93 9.32
N ASN A 274 -19.70 5.64 8.74
CA ASN A 274 -19.12 6.84 9.36
C ASN A 274 -20.21 7.87 9.50
N THR A 275 -20.43 8.46 10.68
CA THR A 275 -21.47 9.47 10.90
C THR A 275 -20.85 10.84 11.16
N THR A 276 -20.01 10.93 12.19
CA THR A 276 -19.37 12.18 12.61
C THR A 276 -17.85 12.05 12.75
N GLY A 277 -17.26 10.91 12.37
CA GLY A 277 -15.81 10.71 12.36
C GLY A 277 -15.11 11.61 11.34
N ASN A 278 -13.94 12.14 11.68
CA ASN A 278 -13.18 13.12 10.90
C ASN A 278 -11.73 12.69 10.70
N ASN A 279 -11.09 13.21 9.65
CA ASN A 279 -9.68 13.00 9.34
C ASN A 279 -9.31 11.50 9.18
N ASN A 280 -10.23 10.71 8.62
CA ASN A 280 -10.01 9.29 8.37
C ASN A 280 -9.62 9.05 6.90
N ASN A 281 -8.64 8.17 6.66
CA ASN A 281 -8.22 7.75 5.32
C ASN A 281 -8.42 6.23 5.20
N PHE A 282 -9.49 5.80 4.52
CA PHE A 282 -9.83 4.40 4.30
C PHE A 282 -9.69 4.05 2.82
N LEU A 283 -8.79 3.11 2.50
CA LEU A 283 -8.41 2.77 1.14
C LEU A 283 -8.37 1.26 0.98
N GLY A 284 -9.43 0.69 0.40
CA GLY A 284 -9.67 -0.74 0.30
C GLY A 284 -11.16 -1.07 0.39
N ASP A 285 -11.52 -2.24 -0.12
CA ASP A 285 -12.89 -2.77 -0.01
C ASP A 285 -13.26 -3.00 1.47
N TYR A 286 -14.47 -2.59 1.88
CA TYR A 286 -14.94 -2.57 3.29
C TYR A 286 -14.00 -1.90 4.32
N ALA A 287 -13.00 -1.12 3.90
CA ALA A 287 -12.06 -0.48 4.81
C ALA A 287 -12.78 0.46 5.79
N GLY A 288 -12.68 0.18 7.09
CA GLY A 288 -13.37 0.93 8.14
C GLY A 288 -14.90 0.95 8.06
N TYR A 289 -15.54 -0.05 7.43
CA TYR A 289 -17.00 -0.08 7.17
C TYR A 289 -17.89 0.28 8.38
N TYR A 290 -17.59 -0.22 9.58
CA TYR A 290 -18.38 0.05 10.80
C TYR A 290 -17.92 1.28 11.60
N ASN A 291 -16.95 2.07 11.11
CA ASN A 291 -16.50 3.28 11.81
C ASN A 291 -17.70 4.21 11.95
N THR A 292 -18.02 4.70 13.14
CA THR A 292 -19.15 5.62 13.36
C THR A 292 -18.65 7.01 13.75
N THR A 293 -17.82 7.08 14.80
CA THR A 293 -17.32 8.35 15.36
C THR A 293 -15.80 8.35 15.56
N GLY A 294 -15.10 7.26 15.22
CA GLY A 294 -13.64 7.20 15.25
C GLY A 294 -13.01 8.25 14.35
N ASN A 295 -11.89 8.84 14.81
CA ASN A 295 -11.19 9.95 14.13
C ASN A 295 -9.71 9.62 13.94
N TYR A 296 -9.06 10.28 12.98
CA TYR A 296 -7.62 10.20 12.74
C TYR A 296 -7.12 8.78 12.42
N ASN A 297 -7.97 7.93 11.82
CA ASN A 297 -7.61 6.57 11.46
C ASN A 297 -7.10 6.50 10.01
N THR A 298 -6.06 5.70 9.75
CA THR A 298 -5.59 5.37 8.39
C THR A 298 -5.68 3.87 8.20
N PHE A 299 -6.63 3.40 7.38
CA PHE A 299 -6.83 1.98 7.07
C PHE A 299 -6.57 1.77 5.57
N LEU A 300 -5.57 0.96 5.22
CA LEU A 300 -5.19 0.68 3.84
C LEU A 300 -5.08 -0.84 3.64
N GLY A 301 -6.02 -1.40 2.89
CA GLY A 301 -6.16 -2.83 2.67
C GLY A 301 -7.63 -3.25 2.70
N ASP A 302 -7.92 -4.34 2.00
CA ASP A 302 -9.21 -5.01 2.04
C ASP A 302 -9.56 -5.47 3.47
N PHE A 303 -10.78 -5.16 3.92
CA PHE A 303 -11.28 -5.34 5.29
C PHE A 303 -10.44 -4.69 6.42
N ALA A 304 -9.50 -3.79 6.10
CA ALA A 304 -8.66 -3.14 7.10
C ALA A 304 -9.51 -2.32 8.10
N GLY A 305 -9.40 -2.65 9.39
CA GLY A 305 -10.15 -2.00 10.46
C GLY A 305 -11.68 -2.06 10.34
N ILE A 306 -12.26 -3.01 9.59
CA ILE A 306 -13.71 -3.05 9.30
C ILE A 306 -14.58 -2.87 10.56
N SER A 307 -14.24 -3.53 11.68
CA SER A 307 -15.05 -3.52 12.91
C SER A 307 -14.83 -2.28 13.79
N ASN A 308 -13.97 -1.34 13.40
CA ASN A 308 -13.71 -0.14 14.19
C ASN A 308 -15.00 0.65 14.32
N THR A 309 -15.42 1.01 15.53
CA THR A 309 -16.65 1.79 15.76
C THR A 309 -16.32 3.19 16.25
N THR A 310 -15.54 3.28 17.33
CA THR A 310 -15.15 4.53 17.98
C THR A 310 -13.65 4.67 18.19
N GLY A 311 -12.87 3.63 17.91
CA GLY A 311 -11.41 3.66 18.03
C GLY A 311 -10.79 4.78 17.19
N ASN A 312 -9.79 5.47 17.73
CA ASN A 312 -9.17 6.64 17.13
C ASN A 312 -7.66 6.49 16.98
N SER A 313 -7.09 7.29 16.08
CA SER A 313 -5.63 7.42 15.90
C SER A 313 -4.94 6.09 15.61
N ASN A 314 -5.60 5.20 14.88
CA ASN A 314 -5.07 3.90 14.47
C ASN A 314 -4.51 3.95 13.04
N THR A 315 -3.42 3.22 12.79
CA THR A 315 -2.86 3.02 11.45
C THR A 315 -2.83 1.52 11.15
N PHE A 316 -3.71 1.05 10.27
CA PHE A 316 -3.78 -0.36 9.84
C PHE A 316 -3.44 -0.46 8.34
N LEU A 317 -2.42 -1.23 7.99
CA LEU A 317 -1.93 -1.39 6.63
C LEU A 317 -1.72 -2.87 6.33
N GLY A 318 -2.59 -3.44 5.50
CA GLY A 318 -2.63 -4.86 5.16
C GLY A 318 -4.08 -5.37 5.06
N HIS A 319 -4.28 -6.44 4.29
CA HIS A 319 -5.54 -7.16 4.26
C HIS A 319 -5.85 -7.73 5.66
N TYR A 320 -7.09 -7.58 6.12
CA TYR A 320 -7.54 -7.89 7.49
C TYR A 320 -6.74 -7.22 8.65
N ALA A 321 -5.89 -6.23 8.40
CA ALA A 321 -5.14 -5.55 9.45
C ALA A 321 -6.11 -4.87 10.45
N GLY A 322 -6.03 -5.25 11.72
CA GLY A 322 -6.94 -4.76 12.77
C GLY A 322 -8.43 -5.08 12.58
N TYR A 323 -8.79 -6.12 11.80
CA TYR A 323 -10.17 -6.49 11.45
C TYR A 323 -11.19 -6.40 12.60
N SER A 324 -10.86 -6.96 13.78
CA SER A 324 -11.77 -7.02 14.94
C SER A 324 -11.71 -5.80 15.86
N ASN A 325 -10.90 -4.77 15.56
CA ASN A 325 -10.68 -3.64 16.46
C ASN A 325 -11.96 -2.86 16.58
N THR A 326 -12.58 -2.76 17.76
CA THR A 326 -13.87 -2.06 17.95
C THR A 326 -13.67 -0.68 18.56
N THR A 327 -12.95 -0.60 19.67
CA THR A 327 -12.67 0.65 20.39
C THR A 327 -11.18 0.82 20.73
N GLY A 328 -10.32 -0.07 20.23
CA GLY A 328 -8.87 0.06 20.38
C GLY A 328 -8.36 1.35 19.73
N HIS A 329 -7.43 2.05 20.39
CA HIS A 329 -6.90 3.35 19.95
C HIS A 329 -5.37 3.45 20.09
N TYR A 330 -4.77 4.33 19.30
CA TYR A 330 -3.32 4.50 19.16
C TYR A 330 -2.56 3.22 18.76
N ASN A 331 -3.17 2.36 17.93
CA ASN A 331 -2.53 1.14 17.43
C ASN A 331 -1.90 1.36 16.04
N THR A 332 -0.76 0.72 15.78
CA THR A 332 -0.11 0.67 14.47
C THR A 332 0.07 -0.80 14.07
N PHE A 333 -0.72 -1.28 13.10
CA PHE A 333 -0.65 -2.64 12.57
C PHE A 333 -0.24 -2.60 11.10
N LEU A 334 0.87 -3.25 10.75
CA LEU A 334 1.42 -3.27 9.39
C LEU A 334 1.77 -4.71 9.00
N GLY A 335 0.96 -5.32 8.15
CA GLY A 335 1.07 -6.71 7.68
C GLY A 335 -0.30 -7.33 7.42
N ASP A 336 -0.32 -8.38 6.61
CA ASP A 336 -1.52 -9.22 6.44
C ASP A 336 -1.90 -9.84 7.80
N TYR A 337 -3.19 -9.84 8.13
CA TYR A 337 -3.72 -10.28 9.44
C TYR A 337 -3.07 -9.64 10.70
N ALA A 338 -2.31 -8.55 10.58
CA ALA A 338 -1.64 -7.91 11.70
C ALA A 338 -2.66 -7.38 12.72
N GLY A 339 -2.60 -7.87 13.97
CA GLY A 339 -3.54 -7.53 15.03
C GLY A 339 -5.00 -7.90 14.75
N VAL A 340 -5.29 -8.87 13.88
CA VAL A 340 -6.66 -9.20 13.41
C VAL A 340 -7.67 -9.43 14.55
N SER A 341 -7.25 -10.03 15.67
CA SER A 341 -8.14 -10.31 16.82
C SER A 341 -8.18 -9.19 17.88
N ASN A 342 -7.42 -8.10 17.71
CA ASN A 342 -7.45 -6.97 18.65
C ASN A 342 -8.84 -6.36 18.66
N THR A 343 -9.47 -6.23 19.83
CA THR A 343 -10.81 -5.64 19.98
C THR A 343 -10.71 -4.29 20.70
N THR A 344 -10.13 -4.28 21.90
CA THR A 344 -10.03 -3.09 22.77
C THR A 344 -8.61 -2.82 23.26
N GLY A 345 -7.62 -3.60 22.81
CA GLY A 345 -6.20 -3.35 23.06
C GLY A 345 -5.74 -2.03 22.46
N ASN A 346 -4.84 -1.32 23.15
CA ASN A 346 -4.44 0.06 22.86
C ASN A 346 -2.92 0.21 22.88
N TYR A 347 -2.40 1.24 22.20
CA TYR A 347 -0.95 1.56 22.17
C TYR A 347 -0.08 0.40 21.68
N ASN A 348 -0.59 -0.45 20.79
CA ASN A 348 0.11 -1.62 20.25
C ASN A 348 0.78 -1.30 18.92
N THR A 349 2.02 -1.77 18.74
CA THR A 349 2.76 -1.69 17.47
C THR A 349 3.05 -3.11 16.98
N PHE A 350 2.30 -3.57 15.97
CA PHE A 350 2.50 -4.86 15.34
C PHE A 350 2.97 -4.66 13.89
N LEU A 351 4.15 -5.18 13.58
CA LEU A 351 4.79 -5.07 12.27
C LEU A 351 5.16 -6.46 11.80
N GLY A 352 4.53 -6.96 10.74
CA GLY A 352 4.75 -8.29 10.20
C GLY A 352 3.44 -9.01 9.90
N ASP A 353 3.50 -9.90 8.91
CA ASP A 353 2.43 -10.83 8.60
C ASP A 353 2.11 -11.72 9.84
N TYR A 354 0.81 -11.83 10.17
CA TYR A 354 0.28 -12.45 11.39
C TYR A 354 0.85 -11.91 12.73
N ALA A 355 1.48 -10.73 12.76
CA ALA A 355 2.01 -10.15 14.00
C ALA A 355 0.87 -9.82 14.98
N GLY A 356 0.95 -10.31 16.22
CA GLY A 356 -0.07 -10.11 17.26
C GLY A 356 -1.42 -10.74 16.96
N TYR A 357 -1.49 -11.77 16.11
CA TYR A 357 -2.73 -12.39 15.62
C TYR A 357 -3.80 -12.64 16.70
N SER A 358 -3.40 -13.22 17.85
CA SER A 358 -4.33 -13.59 18.95
C SER A 358 -4.50 -12.50 20.01
N ASN A 359 -3.83 -11.34 19.91
CA ASN A 359 -3.91 -10.30 20.93
C ASN A 359 -5.30 -9.65 20.91
N THR A 360 -6.14 -9.94 21.91
CA THR A 360 -7.52 -9.41 21.97
C THR A 360 -7.63 -8.08 22.72
N THR A 361 -7.15 -8.03 23.97
CA THR A 361 -7.26 -6.86 24.85
C THR A 361 -5.90 -6.38 25.40
N GLY A 362 -4.82 -7.07 25.05
CA GLY A 362 -3.46 -6.69 25.43
C GLY A 362 -3.09 -5.30 24.90
N TYR A 363 -2.36 -4.52 25.70
CA TYR A 363 -1.99 -3.13 25.40
C TYR A 363 -0.49 -2.88 25.58
N ARG A 364 0.03 -1.79 24.99
CA ARG A 364 1.45 -1.39 25.05
C ARG A 364 2.42 -2.51 24.61
N ASN A 365 1.99 -3.31 23.64
CA ASN A 365 2.78 -4.39 23.07
C ASN A 365 3.55 -3.92 21.82
N VAL A 366 4.75 -4.45 21.62
CA VAL A 366 5.59 -4.19 20.44
C VAL A 366 6.03 -5.52 19.85
N PHE A 367 5.46 -5.90 18.70
CA PHE A 367 5.73 -7.16 18.01
C PHE A 367 6.27 -6.89 16.60
N LEU A 368 7.49 -7.35 16.31
CA LEU A 368 8.22 -7.03 15.07
C LEU A 368 8.73 -8.31 14.35
N GLY A 369 8.21 -8.53 13.15
CA GLY A 369 8.49 -9.59 12.18
C GLY A 369 7.38 -10.65 12.06
N TYR A 370 7.53 -11.59 11.11
CA TYR A 370 6.54 -12.64 10.81
C TYR A 370 6.18 -13.45 12.07
N GLN A 371 4.88 -13.56 12.34
CA GLN A 371 4.27 -14.22 13.52
C GLN A 371 4.80 -13.74 14.90
N ALA A 372 5.43 -12.56 14.97
CA ALA A 372 5.84 -12.00 16.25
C ALA A 372 4.63 -11.81 17.18
N GLY A 373 4.70 -12.42 18.37
CA GLY A 373 3.60 -12.36 19.36
C GLY A 373 2.30 -13.06 18.94
N TYR A 374 2.32 -14.00 17.97
CA TYR A 374 1.13 -14.66 17.42
C TYR A 374 0.12 -15.15 18.48
N ASN A 375 0.61 -15.79 19.55
CA ASN A 375 -0.19 -16.34 20.66
C ASN A 375 -0.21 -15.43 21.92
N GLU A 376 0.38 -14.23 21.88
CA GLU A 376 0.45 -13.35 23.04
C GLU A 376 -0.89 -12.61 23.22
N THR A 377 -1.36 -12.58 24.46
CA THR A 377 -2.66 -11.98 24.85
C THR A 377 -2.52 -11.00 26.02
N GLY A 378 -1.35 -10.98 26.68
CA GLY A 378 -1.02 -10.07 27.76
C GLY A 378 -0.65 -8.67 27.27
N SER A 379 -0.22 -7.83 28.21
CA SER A 379 0.18 -6.44 27.97
C SER A 379 1.64 -6.20 28.33
N ASP A 380 2.18 -5.06 27.90
CA ASP A 380 3.55 -4.60 28.17
C ASP A 380 4.64 -5.58 27.65
N ARG A 381 4.42 -6.21 26.49
CA ARG A 381 5.30 -7.24 25.89
C ARG A 381 6.12 -6.72 24.72
N LEU A 382 7.35 -7.20 24.60
CA LEU A 382 8.21 -7.03 23.43
C LEU A 382 8.48 -8.40 22.79
N TYR A 383 8.26 -8.51 21.48
CA TYR A 383 8.68 -9.65 20.66
C TYR A 383 9.39 -9.13 19.41
N ILE A 384 10.62 -9.58 19.16
CA ILE A 384 11.31 -9.38 17.89
C ILE A 384 11.67 -10.76 17.35
N HIS A 385 10.99 -11.16 16.27
CA HIS A 385 11.03 -12.52 15.73
C HIS A 385 10.52 -12.57 14.29
N ASN A 386 11.01 -13.52 13.49
CA ASN A 386 10.63 -13.62 12.07
C ASN A 386 10.54 -15.09 11.61
N SER A 387 9.75 -15.87 12.34
CA SER A 387 9.44 -17.29 12.09
C SER A 387 8.21 -17.71 12.90
N ASP A 388 7.68 -18.90 12.62
CA ASP A 388 6.58 -19.56 13.31
C ASP A 388 6.98 -20.23 14.66
N SER A 389 8.22 -20.01 15.11
CA SER A 389 8.74 -20.58 16.36
C SER A 389 8.12 -19.90 17.59
N THR A 390 7.85 -20.71 18.62
CA THR A 390 7.39 -20.23 19.93
C THR A 390 8.50 -19.57 20.75
N SER A 391 9.76 -19.63 20.31
CA SER A 391 10.91 -19.00 20.97
C SER A 391 11.39 -17.78 20.16
N PRO A 392 10.96 -16.55 20.52
CA PRO A 392 11.35 -15.33 19.82
C PRO A 392 12.85 -15.05 19.98
N LEU A 393 13.49 -14.34 19.03
CA LEU A 393 14.93 -14.03 19.17
C LEU A 393 15.19 -13.10 20.35
N ILE A 394 14.32 -12.08 20.49
CA ILE A 394 14.29 -11.16 21.61
C ILE A 394 12.86 -11.16 22.18
N TYR A 395 12.77 -11.37 23.49
CA TYR A 395 11.55 -11.22 24.28
C TYR A 395 11.75 -10.15 25.35
N GLY A 396 10.70 -9.46 25.78
CA GLY A 396 10.76 -8.55 26.92
C GLY A 396 9.42 -8.32 27.62
N ASP A 397 9.53 -7.88 28.87
CA ASP A 397 8.43 -7.41 29.70
C ASP A 397 8.76 -5.96 30.12
N PHE A 398 8.05 -4.98 29.55
CA PHE A 398 8.27 -3.56 29.85
C PHE A 398 7.90 -3.21 31.30
N ASN A 399 6.89 -3.88 31.87
CA ASN A 399 6.46 -3.68 33.25
C ASN A 399 7.46 -4.32 34.23
N GLY A 400 7.88 -5.56 33.94
CA GLY A 400 8.94 -6.27 34.67
C GLY A 400 10.35 -5.68 34.47
N ARG A 401 10.54 -4.80 33.48
CA ARG A 401 11.82 -4.23 33.05
C ARG A 401 12.86 -5.32 32.71
N THR A 402 12.43 -6.36 32.00
CA THR A 402 13.29 -7.47 31.59
C THR A 402 13.39 -7.58 30.07
N ILE A 403 14.55 -8.02 29.61
CA ILE A 403 14.82 -8.45 28.24
C ILE A 403 15.48 -9.83 28.29
N GLN A 404 15.06 -10.73 27.41
CA GLN A 404 15.57 -12.08 27.25
C GLN A 404 16.02 -12.26 25.81
N ILE A 405 17.25 -12.77 25.65
CA ILE A 405 17.85 -13.08 24.34
C ILE A 405 17.90 -14.60 24.22
N ASN A 406 17.09 -15.19 23.34
CA ASN A 406 17.08 -16.64 23.08
C ASN A 406 18.18 -17.01 22.07
N GLY A 407 19.42 -16.64 22.39
CA GLY A 407 20.54 -16.68 21.47
C GLY A 407 21.87 -16.33 22.13
N SER A 408 22.86 -15.99 21.32
CA SER A 408 24.15 -15.49 21.81
C SER A 408 24.13 -13.96 21.84
N LEU A 409 24.38 -13.37 23.01
CA LEU A 409 24.57 -11.92 23.16
C LEU A 409 26.06 -11.59 23.08
N ASN A 410 26.48 -10.87 22.03
CA ASN A 410 27.85 -10.39 21.87
C ASN A 410 27.91 -8.89 22.22
N ILE A 411 28.77 -8.52 23.16
CA ILE A 411 28.93 -7.15 23.66
C ILE A 411 30.40 -6.77 23.54
N ALA A 412 30.69 -5.69 22.80
CA ALA A 412 32.07 -5.26 22.54
C ALA A 412 32.72 -4.60 23.77
N ASP A 413 31.95 -3.80 24.51
CA ASP A 413 32.34 -3.20 25.79
C ASP A 413 31.10 -3.10 26.70
N ALA A 414 31.25 -3.42 27.98
CA ALA A 414 30.17 -3.52 28.95
C ALA A 414 30.53 -2.78 30.24
N SER A 415 29.83 -1.67 30.51
CA SER A 415 29.99 -0.88 31.73
C SER A 415 28.70 -0.81 32.53
N ALA A 416 28.82 -0.63 33.84
CA ALA A 416 27.70 -0.47 34.76
C ALA A 416 27.90 0.77 35.64
N ALA A 417 26.82 1.51 35.89
CA ALA A 417 26.85 2.70 36.73
C ALA A 417 27.28 2.35 38.16
N SER A 418 28.42 2.90 38.60
CA SER A 418 29.08 2.54 39.86
C SER A 418 29.64 3.74 40.63
N ASP A 419 29.30 4.97 40.22
CA ASP A 419 29.72 6.19 40.91
C ASP A 419 29.25 6.20 42.39
N ILE A 420 30.02 6.84 43.26
CA ILE A 420 29.71 6.91 44.70
C ILE A 420 28.43 7.72 44.97
N SER A 421 28.13 8.73 44.16
CA SER A 421 26.91 9.55 44.27
C SER A 421 25.62 8.76 44.01
N PHE A 422 25.70 7.62 43.31
CA PHE A 422 24.56 6.73 43.06
C PHE A 422 24.36 5.70 44.19
N LYS A 423 25.17 5.74 45.25
CA LYS A 423 25.21 4.74 46.32
C LYS A 423 24.97 5.38 47.69
N ARG A 424 24.35 4.61 48.58
CA ARG A 424 24.14 4.95 50.00
C ARG A 424 24.35 3.71 50.86
N ASP A 425 24.44 3.89 52.17
CA ASP A 425 24.55 2.80 53.16
C ASP A 425 25.72 1.82 52.90
N ILE A 426 26.82 2.35 52.36
CA ILE A 426 27.99 1.58 51.93
C ILE A 426 28.68 0.94 53.15
N LYS A 427 28.82 -0.39 53.11
CA LYS A 427 29.51 -1.20 54.14
C LYS A 427 30.49 -2.18 53.49
N PRO A 428 31.61 -2.53 54.14
CA PRO A 428 32.49 -3.61 53.69
C PRO A 428 31.76 -4.96 53.61
N LEU A 429 32.24 -5.87 52.74
CA LEU A 429 31.78 -7.25 52.71
C LEU A 429 32.57 -8.09 53.72
N GLU A 430 31.86 -8.72 54.66
CA GLU A 430 32.44 -9.57 55.70
C GLU A 430 32.17 -11.06 55.45
N GLY A 431 33.09 -11.92 55.90
CA GLY A 431 32.99 -13.38 55.78
C GLY A 431 33.07 -13.91 54.34
N SER A 432 33.70 -13.15 53.42
CA SER A 432 33.66 -13.45 51.98
C SER A 432 34.35 -14.75 51.61
N LEU A 433 35.43 -15.14 52.31
CA LEU A 433 36.15 -16.38 52.04
C LEU A 433 35.33 -17.60 52.47
N GLU A 434 34.74 -17.55 53.65
CA GLU A 434 33.86 -18.56 54.23
C GLU A 434 32.59 -18.74 53.37
N LYS A 435 32.01 -17.62 52.92
CA LYS A 435 30.89 -17.62 51.97
C LYS A 435 31.27 -18.31 50.67
N VAL A 436 32.34 -17.88 50.00
CA VAL A 436 32.76 -18.45 48.70
C VAL A 436 33.14 -19.94 48.82
N THR A 437 33.85 -20.33 49.86
CA THR A 437 34.25 -21.74 50.10
C THR A 437 33.06 -22.66 50.43
N SER A 438 31.93 -22.12 50.89
CA SER A 438 30.69 -22.88 51.08
C SER A 438 29.88 -23.11 49.79
N LEU A 439 30.16 -22.35 48.72
CA LEU A 439 29.46 -22.47 47.44
C LEU A 439 29.90 -23.72 46.68
N LYS A 440 28.97 -24.31 45.92
CA LYS A 440 29.20 -25.53 45.13
C LYS A 440 29.06 -25.26 43.64
N GLY A 441 30.18 -25.27 42.93
CA GLY A 441 30.20 -25.35 41.47
C GLY A 441 29.63 -26.68 40.99
N VAL A 442 28.74 -26.65 40.01
CA VAL A 442 28.09 -27.83 39.42
C VAL A 442 28.21 -27.82 37.91
N SER A 443 28.17 -29.00 37.29
CA SER A 443 27.88 -29.14 35.85
C SER A 443 26.52 -29.78 35.65
N PHE A 444 25.69 -29.16 34.81
CA PHE A 444 24.29 -29.51 34.59
C PHE A 444 23.97 -29.49 33.09
N ALA A 445 22.79 -29.99 32.74
CA ALA A 445 22.17 -29.79 31.42
C ALA A 445 20.78 -29.16 31.64
N TRP A 446 20.32 -28.37 30.69
CA TRP A 446 18.95 -27.81 30.73
C TRP A 446 17.92 -28.90 30.44
N ARG A 447 16.71 -28.72 30.97
CA ARG A 447 15.55 -29.58 30.66
C ARG A 447 14.76 -28.95 29.50
N THR A 448 15.33 -29.01 28.31
CA THR A 448 14.79 -28.44 27.06
C THR A 448 13.45 -29.07 26.68
N ASP A 449 13.26 -30.33 27.05
CA ASP A 449 12.05 -31.13 26.95
C ASP A 449 10.90 -30.64 27.87
N GLN A 450 11.22 -30.17 29.07
CA GLN A 450 10.22 -29.75 30.08
C GLN A 450 9.89 -28.25 30.05
N TYR A 451 10.77 -27.45 29.45
CA TYR A 451 10.66 -25.98 29.39
C TYR A 451 11.05 -25.43 28.01
N PRO A 452 10.41 -25.88 26.91
CA PRO A 452 10.76 -25.45 25.55
C PRO A 452 10.58 -23.95 25.34
N GLU A 453 9.63 -23.32 26.05
CA GLU A 453 9.34 -21.88 25.99
C GLU A 453 10.49 -21.01 26.49
N LYS A 454 11.42 -21.57 27.27
CA LYS A 454 12.60 -20.85 27.76
C LYS A 454 13.73 -20.72 26.75
N GLY A 455 13.66 -21.41 25.59
CA GLY A 455 14.70 -21.33 24.56
C GLY A 455 16.09 -21.79 25.02
N PHE A 456 16.15 -22.68 26.02
CA PHE A 456 17.42 -23.21 26.51
C PHE A 456 18.15 -24.02 25.43
N ARG A 457 19.47 -23.93 25.40
CA ARG A 457 20.31 -24.75 24.49
C ARG A 457 20.66 -26.08 25.14
N ASP A 458 20.63 -27.14 24.35
CA ASP A 458 21.12 -28.47 24.73
C ASP A 458 22.64 -28.45 25.02
N GLY A 459 23.08 -29.49 25.73
CA GLY A 459 24.48 -29.71 26.12
C GLY A 459 24.75 -29.45 27.60
N ARG A 460 25.97 -29.78 28.04
CA ARG A 460 26.41 -29.53 29.42
C ARG A 460 26.92 -28.11 29.60
N GLN A 461 26.52 -27.49 30.70
CA GLN A 461 27.02 -26.20 31.15
C GLN A 461 27.62 -26.34 32.56
N ILE A 462 28.23 -25.26 33.05
CA ILE A 462 28.79 -25.13 34.40
C ILE A 462 28.20 -23.90 35.09
N GLY A 463 28.06 -23.95 36.41
CA GLY A 463 27.50 -22.83 37.18
C GLY A 463 27.24 -23.16 38.64
N LEU A 464 26.30 -22.43 39.24
CA LEU A 464 25.87 -22.54 40.63
C LEU A 464 24.35 -22.79 40.70
N ILE A 465 23.88 -23.47 41.74
CA ILE A 465 22.46 -23.64 42.02
C ILE A 465 21.96 -22.43 42.83
N ALA A 466 20.98 -21.69 42.30
CA ALA A 466 20.51 -20.43 42.89
C ALA A 466 19.97 -20.60 44.33
N GLN A 467 19.30 -21.71 44.61
CA GLN A 467 18.76 -22.06 45.93
C GLN A 467 19.86 -22.34 46.98
N ASP A 468 21.05 -22.75 46.56
CA ASP A 468 22.19 -22.94 47.46
C ASP A 468 22.95 -21.63 47.67
N VAL A 469 23.11 -20.81 46.62
CA VAL A 469 23.67 -19.45 46.73
C VAL A 469 22.82 -18.58 47.66
N GLU A 470 21.49 -18.67 47.59
CA GLU A 470 20.56 -17.85 48.39
C GLU A 470 20.77 -17.99 49.91
N LYS A 471 21.23 -19.16 50.38
CA LYS A 471 21.49 -19.44 51.79
C LYS A 471 22.72 -18.70 52.34
N VAL A 472 23.57 -18.18 51.45
CA VAL A 472 24.93 -17.68 51.74
C VAL A 472 25.11 -16.23 51.28
N LEU A 473 24.58 -15.91 50.09
CA LEU A 473 24.66 -14.63 49.39
C LEU A 473 23.30 -14.31 48.74
N PRO A 474 22.23 -14.10 49.54
CA PRO A 474 20.88 -13.82 49.01
C PRO A 474 20.83 -12.62 48.07
N GLU A 475 21.72 -11.63 48.24
CA GLU A 475 21.83 -10.43 47.39
C GLU A 475 22.22 -10.71 45.92
N LEU A 476 22.76 -11.91 45.63
CA LEU A 476 23.06 -12.36 44.27
C LEU A 476 21.85 -12.99 43.57
N VAL A 477 20.81 -13.36 44.32
CA VAL A 477 19.68 -14.15 43.83
C VAL A 477 18.47 -13.24 43.59
N LYS A 478 17.87 -13.35 42.40
CA LYS A 478 16.55 -12.79 42.13
C LYS A 478 15.54 -13.92 42.04
N THR A 479 14.36 -13.72 42.62
CA THR A 479 13.21 -14.61 42.45
C THR A 479 12.18 -13.91 41.56
N ASP A 480 11.67 -14.58 40.53
CA ASP A 480 10.60 -14.06 39.69
C ASP A 480 9.21 -14.32 40.29
N LYS A 481 8.17 -13.81 39.61
CA LYS A 481 6.76 -13.97 39.99
C LYS A 481 6.31 -15.43 40.10
N ASP A 482 6.97 -16.35 39.40
CA ASP A 482 6.64 -17.77 39.31
C ASP A 482 7.50 -18.61 40.30
N GLY A 483 8.23 -17.94 41.20
CA GLY A 483 9.09 -18.54 42.22
C GLY A 483 10.40 -19.11 41.68
N LYS A 484 10.72 -18.92 40.40
CA LYS A 484 11.99 -19.38 39.82
C LYS A 484 13.09 -18.39 40.19
N LYS A 485 14.32 -18.90 40.32
CA LYS A 485 15.47 -18.13 40.82
C LYS A 485 16.57 -17.99 39.77
N SER A 486 17.15 -16.81 39.69
CA SER A 486 18.25 -16.44 38.78
C SER A 486 19.41 -15.80 39.54
N LEU A 487 20.61 -15.80 38.95
CA LEU A 487 21.85 -15.37 39.58
C LEU A 487 22.48 -14.16 38.88
N SER A 488 22.93 -13.18 39.67
CA SER A 488 23.74 -12.05 39.23
C SER A 488 25.24 -12.42 39.32
N TYR A 489 25.73 -13.21 38.36
CA TYR A 489 27.14 -13.67 38.34
C TYR A 489 28.16 -12.52 38.29
N ASP A 490 27.81 -11.41 37.64
CA ASP A 490 28.57 -10.17 37.57
C ASP A 490 28.96 -9.63 38.95
N LYS A 491 28.03 -9.69 39.91
CA LYS A 491 28.23 -9.19 41.28
C LYS A 491 29.09 -10.09 42.16
N LEU A 492 29.27 -11.36 41.79
CA LEU A 492 30.12 -12.29 42.53
C LEU A 492 31.59 -11.82 42.55
N THR A 493 32.01 -11.04 41.54
CA THR A 493 33.34 -10.42 41.45
C THR A 493 33.74 -9.64 42.71
N ALA A 494 32.83 -8.83 43.28
CA ALA A 494 33.09 -8.04 44.48
C ALA A 494 33.30 -8.93 45.73
N VAL A 495 32.54 -10.03 45.84
CA VAL A 495 32.72 -11.01 46.92
C VAL A 495 34.07 -11.74 46.77
N LEU A 496 34.42 -12.12 45.54
CA LEU A 496 35.69 -12.77 45.23
C LEU A 496 36.91 -11.89 45.53
N VAL A 497 36.83 -10.56 45.29
CA VAL A 497 37.90 -9.61 45.64
C VAL A 497 38.19 -9.63 47.15
N GLU A 498 37.16 -9.58 48.01
CA GLU A 498 37.37 -9.63 49.46
C GLU A 498 37.75 -11.04 49.95
N ALA A 499 37.26 -12.11 49.30
CA ALA A 499 37.68 -13.48 49.59
C ALA A 499 39.18 -13.70 49.31
N VAL A 500 39.70 -13.19 48.18
CA VAL A 500 41.13 -13.26 47.83
C VAL A 500 41.98 -12.46 48.83
N LYS A 501 41.54 -11.27 49.25
CA LYS A 501 42.24 -10.49 50.29
C LYS A 501 42.29 -11.23 51.63
N ALA A 502 41.19 -11.87 52.04
CA ALA A 502 41.15 -12.68 53.25
C ALA A 502 42.07 -13.90 53.14
N GLN A 503 42.04 -14.62 52.01
CA GLN A 503 42.92 -15.77 51.76
C GLN A 503 44.41 -15.37 51.78
N GLN A 504 44.77 -14.23 51.18
CA GLN A 504 46.15 -13.71 51.21
C GLN A 504 46.63 -13.40 52.63
N LYS A 505 45.73 -12.95 53.51
CA LYS A 505 46.02 -12.72 54.94
C LYS A 505 46.25 -14.04 55.69
N GLU A 506 45.49 -15.09 55.39
CA GLU A 506 45.73 -16.42 55.96
C GLU A 506 47.07 -17.00 55.50
N ILE A 507 47.40 -16.88 54.20
CA ILE A 507 48.70 -17.32 53.66
C ILE A 507 49.85 -16.62 54.38
N ALA A 508 49.82 -15.28 54.49
CA ALA A 508 50.86 -14.53 55.20
C ALA A 508 50.99 -14.93 56.69
N ALA A 509 49.86 -15.24 57.35
CA ALA A 509 49.87 -15.74 58.73
C ALA A 509 50.44 -17.16 58.85
N GLN A 510 50.22 -18.02 57.85
CA GLN A 510 50.82 -19.35 57.78
C GLN A 510 52.32 -19.28 57.48
N GLU A 511 52.76 -18.41 56.57
CA GLU A 511 54.17 -18.16 56.27
C GLU A 511 54.94 -17.69 57.51
N ALA A 512 54.43 -16.67 58.22
CA ALA A 512 55.03 -16.21 59.47
C ALA A 512 55.09 -17.30 60.56
N ARG A 513 54.12 -18.23 60.58
CA ARG A 513 54.14 -19.39 61.48
C ARG A 513 55.21 -20.41 61.06
N LEU A 514 55.38 -20.66 59.76
CA LEU A 514 56.41 -21.54 59.22
C LEU A 514 57.81 -20.99 59.50
N GLU A 515 58.03 -19.68 59.33
CA GLU A 515 59.30 -19.02 59.69
C GLU A 515 59.61 -19.17 61.19
N LYS A 516 58.62 -18.93 62.07
CA LYS A 516 58.78 -19.13 63.51
C LYS A 516 59.13 -20.58 63.85
N GLN A 517 58.43 -21.55 63.26
CA GLN A 517 58.72 -22.97 63.46
C GLN A 517 60.11 -23.36 62.95
N ALA A 518 60.56 -22.80 61.81
CA ALA A 518 61.90 -23.02 61.30
C ALA A 518 62.99 -22.48 62.26
N ALA A 519 62.76 -21.32 62.87
CA ALA A 519 63.65 -20.75 63.89
C ALA A 519 63.70 -21.61 65.17
N GLU A 520 62.55 -22.05 65.69
CA GLU A 520 62.45 -22.95 66.85
C GLU A 520 63.16 -24.29 66.59
N ILE A 521 63.01 -24.87 65.39
CA ILE A 521 63.70 -26.10 64.97
C ILE A 521 65.22 -25.88 64.87
N ALA A 522 65.67 -24.72 64.38
CA ALA A 522 67.09 -24.39 64.30
C ALA A 522 67.72 -24.25 65.70
N GLU A 523 67.00 -23.65 66.65
CA GLU A 523 67.41 -23.58 68.05
C GLU A 523 67.46 -24.97 68.71
N PHE A 524 66.42 -25.80 68.53
CA PHE A 524 66.40 -27.15 69.07
C PHE A 524 67.55 -28.01 68.53
N LYS A 525 67.84 -27.95 67.22
CA LYS A 525 69.02 -28.62 66.62
C LYS A 525 70.32 -28.17 67.27
N ARG A 526 70.48 -26.87 67.54
CA ARG A 526 71.67 -26.31 68.20
C ARG A 526 71.80 -26.77 69.66
N LEU A 527 70.69 -26.89 70.39
CA LEU A 527 70.66 -27.45 71.75
C LEU A 527 70.97 -28.95 71.76
N PHE A 528 70.38 -29.72 70.84
CA PHE A 528 70.62 -31.15 70.70
C PHE A 528 72.08 -31.47 70.37
N GLN A 529 72.71 -30.71 69.46
CA GLN A 529 74.15 -30.80 69.20
C GLN A 529 75.00 -30.54 70.46
N LYS A 530 74.64 -29.55 71.30
CA LYS A 530 75.34 -29.29 72.57
C LYS A 530 75.20 -30.41 73.60
N VAL A 531 74.10 -31.15 73.57
CA VAL A 531 73.87 -32.31 74.46
C VAL A 531 74.68 -33.51 73.99
N ILE A 532 74.65 -33.82 72.69
CA ILE A 532 75.50 -34.89 72.12
C ILE A 532 76.98 -34.60 72.35
N SER A 533 77.41 -33.34 72.27
CA SER A 533 78.81 -32.95 72.54
C SER A 533 79.20 -32.92 74.02
N LYS A 534 78.38 -33.46 74.94
CA LYS A 534 78.61 -33.39 76.39
C LYS A 534 78.70 -34.72 77.14
N ASP A 535 78.42 -35.85 76.48
CA ASP A 535 78.67 -37.20 77.03
C ASP A 535 79.31 -38.10 75.96
N ILE A 536 80.66 -38.16 75.98
CA ILE A 536 81.58 -39.29 75.72
C ILE A 536 82.94 -38.90 76.32
#